data_AF-A0A432XV28-F1
#
_entry.id   AF-A0A432XV28-F1
#
_cell.length_a   1.000
_cell.length_b   1.000
_cell.length_c   1.000
_cell.angle_alpha   90.00
_cell.angle_beta   90.00
_cell.angle_gamma   90.00
#
_symmetry.space_group_name_H-M   'P 1'
#
loop_
_entity.id
_entity.type
_entity.pdbx_description
1 polymer ?
#
loop_
_entity_poly.entity_id
_entity_poly.type
_entity_poly.pdbx_seq_one_letter_code
_entity_poly.pdbx_strand_id
1 'polypeptide(L)'
;MRRCKLFIAILLLLVLISPLHIYAKWHLTTFSHGVIYTLLNVTYIPHDYKRNVWEGMITSTRPRHIPSFRHKYKGYYDVLVSSTNVDENDNEFVASIMCESGEKLLFNSKDIRATEFYRENNDELRLGSYLVEETSDSFNGCTINLQPHDYSGTLFLRFVKQTHW
;
A
#
# COMPACT_ATOMS: atom_id res chain seq x y z
N MET A 1 31.38 -13.26 -35.96
CA MET A 1 31.16 -14.11 -34.76
C MET A 1 30.75 -13.34 -33.48
N ARG A 2 31.39 -12.22 -33.11
CA ARG A 2 31.07 -11.47 -31.87
C ARG A 2 29.62 -10.93 -31.80
N ARG A 3 29.07 -10.44 -32.93
CA ARG A 3 27.68 -9.94 -33.03
C ARG A 3 26.62 -11.04 -32.88
N CYS A 4 26.85 -12.24 -33.42
CA CYS A 4 25.93 -13.38 -33.26
C CYS A 4 25.87 -13.87 -31.80
N LYS A 5 27.01 -13.91 -31.10
CA LYS A 5 27.04 -14.29 -29.67
C LYS A 5 26.26 -13.29 -28.81
N LEU A 6 26.38 -12.00 -29.11
CA LEU A 6 25.60 -10.96 -28.42
C LEU A 6 24.09 -11.10 -28.69
N PHE A 7 23.72 -11.38 -29.94
CA PHE A 7 22.33 -11.57 -30.33
C PHE A 7 21.70 -12.79 -29.64
N ILE A 8 22.42 -13.92 -29.57
CA ILE A 8 21.97 -15.13 -28.87
C ILE A 8 21.84 -14.86 -27.36
N ALA A 9 22.78 -14.13 -26.76
CA ALA A 9 22.70 -13.75 -25.36
C ALA A 9 21.49 -12.85 -25.06
N ILE A 10 21.21 -11.86 -25.91
CA ILE A 10 20.02 -10.99 -25.81
C ILE A 10 18.73 -11.79 -25.98
N LEU A 11 18.70 -12.72 -26.94
CA LEU A 11 17.55 -13.59 -27.18
C LEU A 11 17.26 -14.49 -25.96
N LEU A 12 18.29 -15.12 -25.39
CA LEU A 12 18.18 -15.89 -24.15
C LEU A 12 17.68 -15.03 -22.98
N LEU A 13 18.19 -13.80 -22.86
CA LEU A 13 17.75 -12.86 -21.83
C LEU A 13 16.25 -12.55 -21.96
N LEU A 14 15.78 -12.25 -23.17
CA LEU A 14 14.37 -11.96 -23.45
C LEU A 14 13.45 -13.14 -23.18
N VAL A 15 13.89 -14.36 -23.54
CA VAL A 15 13.16 -15.61 -23.31
C VAL A 15 13.08 -15.93 -21.82
N LEU A 16 14.05 -15.53 -21.00
CA LEU A 16 14.04 -15.75 -19.55
C LEU A 16 13.27 -14.67 -18.78
N ILE A 17 13.37 -13.41 -19.21
CA ILE A 17 12.77 -12.26 -18.50
C ILE A 17 11.23 -12.25 -18.64
N SER A 18 10.69 -12.57 -19.83
CA SER A 18 9.24 -12.52 -20.04
C SER A 18 8.46 -13.54 -19.18
N PRO A 19 8.85 -14.83 -19.13
CA PRO A 19 8.21 -15.80 -18.24
C PRO A 19 8.38 -15.45 -16.76
N LEU A 20 9.53 -14.89 -16.39
CA LEU A 20 9.81 -14.51 -15.01
C LEU A 20 8.88 -13.37 -14.54
N HIS A 21 8.62 -12.37 -15.39
CA HIS A 21 7.63 -11.33 -15.07
C HIS A 21 6.22 -11.88 -14.89
N ILE A 22 5.80 -12.82 -15.75
CA ILE A 22 4.49 -13.45 -15.67
C ILE A 22 4.39 -14.27 -14.37
N TYR A 23 5.42 -15.07 -14.09
CA TYR A 23 5.50 -15.87 -12.87
C TYR A 23 5.49 -15.00 -11.63
N ALA A 24 6.29 -13.94 -11.58
CA ALA A 24 6.34 -13.02 -10.45
C ALA A 24 4.98 -12.38 -10.19
N LYS A 25 4.32 -11.89 -11.25
CA LYS A 25 2.97 -11.33 -11.15
C LYS A 25 1.97 -12.35 -10.59
N TRP A 26 1.96 -13.57 -11.14
CA TRP A 26 1.07 -14.65 -10.68
C TRP A 26 1.38 -15.05 -9.22
N HIS A 27 2.64 -15.16 -8.85
CA HIS A 27 3.04 -15.57 -7.51
C HIS A 27 2.62 -14.52 -6.47
N LEU A 28 2.84 -13.23 -6.77
CA LEU A 28 2.47 -12.11 -5.90
C LEU A 28 0.95 -11.88 -5.82
N THR A 29 0.17 -12.36 -6.79
CA THR A 29 -1.30 -12.40 -6.71
C THR A 29 -1.81 -13.64 -5.96
N THR A 30 -1.00 -14.69 -5.83
CA THR A 30 -1.47 -15.99 -5.28
C THR A 30 -1.07 -16.20 -3.82
N PHE A 31 0.13 -15.76 -3.44
CA PHE A 31 0.69 -15.95 -2.11
C PHE A 31 0.92 -14.61 -1.41
N SER A 32 0.79 -14.58 -0.08
CA SER A 32 1.02 -13.39 0.77
C SER A 32 2.32 -13.45 1.58
N HIS A 33 3.00 -14.61 1.61
CA HIS A 33 4.16 -14.87 2.46
C HIS A 33 5.06 -15.99 1.89
N GLY A 34 6.23 -16.21 2.50
CA GLY A 34 7.20 -17.24 2.13
C GLY A 34 8.46 -16.69 1.47
N VAL A 35 9.54 -17.47 1.45
CA VAL A 35 10.86 -17.03 0.96
C VAL A 35 10.81 -16.57 -0.49
N ILE A 36 10.12 -17.33 -1.36
CA ILE A 36 9.96 -16.98 -2.78
C ILE A 36 9.14 -15.69 -2.92
N TYR A 37 8.07 -15.54 -2.13
CA TYR A 37 7.26 -14.32 -2.12
C TYR A 37 8.13 -13.11 -1.74
N THR A 38 8.88 -13.20 -0.63
CA THR A 38 9.75 -12.11 -0.16
C THR A 38 10.80 -11.74 -1.19
N LEU A 39 11.43 -12.72 -1.83
CA LEU A 39 12.42 -12.47 -2.88
C LEU A 39 11.79 -11.72 -4.06
N LEU A 40 10.66 -12.21 -4.58
CA LEU A 40 9.97 -11.60 -5.72
C LEU A 40 9.41 -10.20 -5.39
N ASN A 41 8.94 -10.01 -4.15
CA ASN A 41 8.42 -8.73 -3.65
C ASN A 41 9.48 -7.62 -3.60
N VAL A 42 10.77 -7.98 -3.61
CA VAL A 42 11.88 -7.04 -3.63
C VAL A 42 12.52 -6.93 -5.02
N THR A 43 12.68 -8.06 -5.71
CA THR A 43 13.57 -8.15 -6.90
C THR A 43 12.82 -8.12 -8.23
N TYR A 44 11.56 -8.54 -8.28
CA TYR A 44 10.79 -8.70 -9.52
C TYR A 44 9.36 -8.17 -9.36
N ILE A 45 9.23 -6.92 -8.91
CA ILE A 45 7.94 -6.26 -8.76
C ILE A 45 7.35 -5.86 -10.13
N PRO A 46 6.07 -6.17 -10.40
CA PRO A 46 5.35 -5.61 -11.55
C PRO A 46 5.34 -4.09 -11.55
N HIS A 47 5.25 -3.47 -12.73
CA HIS A 47 5.26 -2.01 -12.90
C HIS A 47 4.15 -1.27 -12.11
N ASP A 48 3.05 -1.94 -11.83
CA ASP A 48 1.88 -1.45 -11.13
C ASP A 48 1.82 -1.88 -9.67
N TYR A 49 2.85 -2.57 -9.18
CA TYR A 49 2.89 -3.13 -7.83
C TYR A 49 2.87 -2.04 -6.74
N LYS A 50 3.57 -0.93 -6.97
CA LYS A 50 3.64 0.22 -6.03
C LYS A 50 2.56 1.28 -6.26
N ARG A 51 1.61 1.06 -7.19
CA ARG A 51 0.55 2.04 -7.42
C ARG A 51 -0.40 2.09 -6.22
N ASN A 52 -0.85 3.30 -5.89
CA ASN A 52 -1.86 3.51 -4.87
C ASN A 52 -3.12 2.73 -5.25
N VAL A 53 -3.61 1.91 -4.33
CA VAL A 53 -4.89 1.19 -4.50
C VAL A 53 -6.04 2.19 -4.42
N TRP A 54 -5.91 3.14 -3.52
CA TRP A 54 -6.81 4.27 -3.40
C TRP A 54 -6.06 5.47 -2.83
N GLU A 55 -6.51 6.66 -3.23
CA GLU A 55 -6.06 7.94 -2.71
C GLU A 55 -7.23 8.90 -2.62
N GLY A 56 -7.32 9.64 -1.53
CA GLY A 56 -8.35 10.64 -1.40
C GLY A 56 -8.18 11.56 -0.21
N MET A 57 -8.78 12.73 -0.38
CA MET A 57 -8.84 13.78 0.62
C MET A 57 -9.95 13.51 1.64
N ILE A 58 -9.65 13.64 2.93
CA ILE A 58 -10.57 13.39 4.04
C ILE A 58 -10.52 14.57 5.01
N THR A 59 -11.67 14.96 5.55
CA THR A 59 -11.80 16.03 6.56
C THR A 59 -12.52 15.49 7.78
N SER A 60 -12.29 16.11 8.95
CA SER A 60 -12.94 15.73 10.22
C SER A 60 -14.46 15.93 10.21
N THR A 61 -14.95 16.85 9.37
CA THR A 61 -16.37 17.23 9.30
C THR A 61 -17.19 16.41 8.32
N ARG A 62 -16.54 15.71 7.39
CA ARG A 62 -17.22 14.96 6.32
C ARG A 62 -16.57 13.59 6.16
N PRO A 63 -17.19 12.53 6.72
CA PRO A 63 -16.72 11.19 6.48
C PRO A 63 -16.76 10.89 4.98
N ARG A 64 -15.75 10.17 4.49
CA ARG A 64 -15.64 9.85 3.08
C ARG A 64 -16.04 8.41 2.84
N HIS A 65 -17.11 8.23 2.08
CA HIS A 65 -17.45 6.92 1.54
C HIS A 65 -16.57 6.63 0.33
N ILE A 66 -15.95 5.46 0.34
CA ILE A 66 -15.12 4.95 -0.72
C ILE A 66 -15.87 3.80 -1.36
N PRO A 67 -16.20 3.91 -2.66
CA PRO A 67 -16.79 2.78 -3.38
C PRO A 67 -15.82 1.61 -3.35
N SER A 68 -16.32 0.40 -3.64
CA SER A 68 -15.51 -0.82 -3.63
C SER A 68 -14.16 -0.63 -4.34
N PHE A 69 -13.05 -0.84 -3.62
CA PHE A 69 -11.72 -0.92 -4.21
C PHE A 69 -11.15 -2.33 -4.05
N ARG A 70 -10.24 -2.70 -4.97
CA ARG A 70 -9.70 -4.06 -5.06
C ARG A 70 -8.19 -4.06 -5.04
N HIS A 71 -7.64 -4.95 -4.23
CA HIS A 71 -6.21 -5.20 -4.19
C HIS A 71 -5.79 -6.15 -5.30
N LYS A 72 -4.85 -5.69 -6.12
CA LYS A 72 -4.34 -6.52 -7.22
C LYS A 72 -3.37 -7.60 -6.75
N TYR A 73 -2.67 -7.36 -5.64
CA TYR A 73 -1.62 -8.23 -5.12
C TYR A 73 -1.92 -8.59 -3.67
N LYS A 74 -1.45 -9.75 -3.22
CA LYS A 74 -1.57 -10.17 -1.83
C LYS A 74 -0.41 -9.66 -0.99
N GLY A 75 -0.60 -9.69 0.32
CA GLY A 75 0.38 -9.30 1.33
C GLY A 75 0.03 -7.97 1.99
N TYR A 76 1.02 -7.37 2.64
CA TYR A 76 0.80 -6.17 3.43
C TYR A 76 0.66 -4.91 2.60
N TYR A 77 -0.26 -4.05 3.04
CA TYR A 77 -0.51 -2.72 2.54
C TYR A 77 -0.37 -1.69 3.67
N ASP A 78 0.29 -0.59 3.35
CA ASP A 78 0.41 0.57 4.22
C ASP A 78 -0.74 1.54 4.00
N VAL A 79 -1.19 2.11 5.11
CA VAL A 79 -2.10 3.26 5.12
C VAL A 79 -1.27 4.48 5.45
N LEU A 80 -1.06 5.34 4.47
CA LEU A 80 -0.25 6.55 4.58
C LEU A 80 -1.17 7.77 4.66
N VAL A 81 -0.82 8.71 5.53
CA VAL A 81 -1.45 10.03 5.60
C VAL A 81 -0.45 11.10 5.23
N SER A 82 -0.89 12.06 4.43
CA SER A 82 -0.11 13.23 4.06
C SER A 82 -0.88 14.51 4.32
N SER A 83 -0.21 15.52 4.88
CA SER A 83 -0.75 16.87 5.09
C SER A 83 0.37 17.85 5.37
N THR A 84 0.16 19.12 5.02
CA THR A 84 1.09 20.21 5.33
C THR A 84 1.36 20.41 6.83
N ASN A 85 0.49 19.88 7.70
CA ASN A 85 0.59 20.04 9.17
C ASN A 85 0.60 18.69 9.92
N VAL A 86 0.86 17.57 9.24
CA VAL A 86 1.01 16.27 9.94
C VAL A 86 2.27 16.25 10.82
N ASP A 87 3.24 17.14 10.54
CA ASP A 87 4.51 17.29 11.25
C ASP A 87 4.39 18.07 12.58
N GLU A 88 3.25 18.75 12.83
CA GLU A 88 2.98 19.35 14.14
C GLU A 88 2.65 18.23 15.13
N ASN A 89 3.64 17.88 15.96
CA ASN A 89 3.61 16.90 17.07
C ASN A 89 2.46 17.07 18.10
N ASP A 90 1.46 17.90 17.84
CA ASP A 90 0.29 18.15 18.69
C ASP A 90 -1.04 17.75 18.02
N ASN A 91 -1.03 17.40 16.73
CA ASN A 91 -2.26 17.06 16.01
C ASN A 91 -2.70 15.61 16.29
N GLU A 92 -3.73 15.46 17.13
CA GLU A 92 -4.31 14.18 17.52
C GLU A 92 -5.59 13.88 16.75
N PHE A 93 -5.57 12.79 15.99
CA PHE A 93 -6.72 12.24 15.29
C PHE A 93 -6.76 10.71 15.33
N VAL A 94 -7.98 10.18 15.23
CA VAL A 94 -8.25 8.75 15.04
C VAL A 94 -8.87 8.55 13.66
N ALA A 95 -8.24 7.74 12.83
CA ALA A 95 -8.78 7.32 11.55
C ALA A 95 -9.41 5.94 11.69
N SER A 96 -10.70 5.82 11.35
CA SER A 96 -11.40 4.53 11.33
C SER A 96 -11.86 4.22 9.91
N ILE A 97 -11.55 3.03 9.43
CA ILE A 97 -12.06 2.47 8.18
C ILE A 97 -13.05 1.37 8.54
N MET A 98 -14.27 1.49 8.05
CA MET A 98 -15.32 0.51 8.27
C MET A 98 -15.90 0.08 6.93
N CYS A 99 -15.77 -1.19 6.59
CA CYS A 99 -16.24 -1.74 5.32
C CYS A 99 -17.52 -2.56 5.50
N GLU A 100 -18.33 -2.62 4.43
CA GLU A 100 -19.53 -3.47 4.38
C GLU A 100 -19.15 -4.97 4.43
N SER A 101 -17.93 -5.32 4.04
CA SER A 101 -17.33 -6.66 4.23
C SER A 101 -17.22 -7.07 5.70
N GLY A 102 -17.37 -6.14 6.64
CA GLY A 102 -17.19 -6.35 8.08
C GLY A 102 -15.77 -6.04 8.56
N GLU A 103 -14.83 -5.78 7.65
CA GLU A 103 -13.47 -5.35 7.99
C GLU A 103 -13.50 -3.97 8.66
N LYS A 104 -12.74 -3.85 9.75
CA LYS A 104 -12.59 -2.61 10.51
C LYS A 104 -11.12 -2.38 10.82
N LEU A 105 -10.62 -1.22 10.44
CA LEU A 105 -9.27 -0.77 10.76
C LEU A 105 -9.37 0.51 11.58
N LEU A 106 -8.63 0.58 12.68
CA LEU A 106 -8.56 1.74 13.55
C LEU A 106 -7.10 2.15 13.67
N PHE A 107 -6.82 3.42 13.41
CA PHE A 107 -5.48 4.00 13.51
C PHE A 107 -5.53 5.23 14.39
N ASN A 108 -4.63 5.29 15.37
CA ASN A 108 -4.53 6.40 16.30
C ASN A 108 -3.17 7.08 16.12
N SER A 109 -3.19 8.36 15.74
CA SER A 109 -1.99 9.21 15.57
C SER A 109 -1.04 9.18 16.77
N LYS A 110 -1.53 9.00 18.00
CA LYS A 110 -0.68 8.85 19.20
C LYS A 110 0.19 7.61 19.18
N ASP A 111 -0.38 6.49 18.78
CA ASP A 111 0.31 5.20 18.79
C ASP A 111 1.43 5.18 17.74
N ILE A 112 1.32 6.04 16.73
CA ILE A 112 2.26 6.18 15.63
C ILE A 112 3.47 7.06 16.02
N ARG A 113 3.34 7.95 17.03
CA ARG A 113 4.47 8.75 17.56
C ARG A 113 5.60 7.86 18.11
N ALA A 114 5.31 6.61 18.46
CA ALA A 114 6.31 5.62 18.89
C ALA A 114 7.08 4.95 17.72
N THR A 115 6.63 5.15 16.48
CA THR A 115 7.18 4.53 15.26
C THR A 115 7.81 5.55 14.30
N GLU A 116 8.62 6.48 14.82
CA GLU A 116 9.42 7.43 14.00
C GLU A 116 10.37 6.75 13.00
N PHE A 117 10.52 5.42 13.04
CA PHE A 117 11.41 4.63 12.20
C PHE A 117 11.02 4.55 10.70
N TYR A 118 9.82 5.00 10.30
CA TYR A 118 9.35 4.92 8.90
C TYR A 118 8.76 6.26 8.40
N ARG A 119 9.52 7.35 8.51
CA ARG A 119 9.24 8.58 7.75
C ARG A 119 9.79 8.42 6.32
N GLU A 120 8.90 8.37 5.33
CA GLU A 120 9.31 8.34 3.91
C GLU A 120 9.69 9.75 3.42
N ASN A 121 9.02 10.80 3.93
CA ASN A 121 9.33 12.24 3.78
C ASN A 121 8.63 13.06 4.89
N ASN A 122 9.02 14.33 5.10
CA ASN A 122 8.50 15.20 6.18
C ASN A 122 6.97 15.43 6.17
N ASP A 123 6.31 15.21 5.03
CA ASP A 123 4.86 15.43 4.88
C ASP A 123 4.03 14.13 4.89
N GLU A 124 4.65 12.97 5.13
CA GLU A 124 3.98 11.66 5.05
C GLU A 124 4.19 10.81 6.31
N LEU A 125 3.10 10.33 6.90
CA LEU A 125 3.07 9.48 8.09
C LEU A 125 2.39 8.14 7.78
N ARG A 126 3.04 7.04 8.10
CA ARG A 126 2.42 5.70 8.08
C ARG A 126 1.51 5.54 9.28
N LEU A 127 0.20 5.44 9.04
CA LEU A 127 -0.79 5.20 10.08
C LEU A 127 -0.79 3.76 10.61
N GLY A 128 -0.44 2.82 9.74
CA GLY A 128 -0.42 1.40 10.05
C GLY A 128 -0.41 0.57 8.78
N SER A 129 -0.60 -0.73 8.95
CA SER A 129 -0.66 -1.68 7.84
C SER A 129 -1.67 -2.79 8.09
N TYR A 130 -2.17 -3.37 7.01
CA TYR A 130 -3.08 -4.51 7.05
C TYR A 130 -2.67 -5.55 6.01
N LEU A 131 -3.02 -6.80 6.27
CA LEU A 131 -2.70 -7.95 5.42
C LEU A 131 -3.88 -8.27 4.50
N VAL A 132 -3.61 -8.43 3.21
CA VAL A 132 -4.58 -8.94 2.22
C VAL A 132 -4.21 -10.37 1.86
N GLU A 133 -5.05 -11.33 2.23
CA GLU A 133 -4.83 -12.76 1.96
C GLU A 133 -5.60 -13.27 0.74
N GLU A 134 -6.72 -12.65 0.36
CA GLU A 134 -7.43 -12.97 -0.87
C GLU A 134 -7.46 -11.77 -1.81
N THR A 135 -7.11 -11.97 -3.09
CA THR A 135 -7.16 -10.90 -4.11
C THR A 135 -8.58 -10.46 -4.45
N SER A 136 -9.58 -11.19 -3.94
CA SER A 136 -11.01 -10.90 -4.02
C SER A 136 -11.57 -10.24 -2.77
N ASP A 137 -10.77 -10.02 -1.73
CA ASP A 137 -11.15 -9.19 -0.58
C ASP A 137 -11.22 -7.74 -1.05
N SER A 138 -12.31 -7.45 -1.74
CA SER A 138 -12.69 -6.10 -2.09
C SER A 138 -13.16 -5.44 -0.81
N PHE A 139 -12.43 -4.41 -0.42
CA PHE A 139 -12.88 -3.41 0.55
C PHE A 139 -14.14 -2.75 -0.05
N ASN A 140 -15.30 -3.35 0.23
CA ASN A 140 -16.59 -2.98 -0.34
C ASN A 140 -17.27 -1.94 0.53
N GLY A 141 -17.70 -0.84 -0.09
CA GLY A 141 -18.48 0.20 0.57
C GLY A 141 -17.82 0.73 1.84
N CYS A 142 -16.51 1.00 1.80
CA CYS A 142 -15.80 1.41 2.99
C CYS A 142 -16.05 2.87 3.31
N THR A 143 -16.38 3.15 4.56
CA THR A 143 -16.49 4.51 5.06
C THR A 143 -15.27 4.81 5.89
N ILE A 144 -14.55 5.87 5.53
CA ILE A 144 -13.41 6.38 6.29
C ILE A 144 -13.83 7.63 7.04
N ASN A 145 -13.64 7.57 8.35
CA ASN A 145 -13.93 8.66 9.26
C ASN A 145 -12.65 9.12 9.93
N LEU A 146 -12.49 10.43 10.04
CA LEU A 146 -11.53 11.05 10.94
C LEU A 146 -12.31 11.57 12.13
N GLN A 147 -12.09 10.99 13.30
CA GLN A 147 -12.55 11.58 14.55
C GLN A 147 -11.42 12.48 15.05
N PRO A 148 -11.62 13.82 15.07
CA PRO A 148 -10.65 14.68 15.68
C PRO A 148 -10.70 14.50 17.21
N HIS A 149 -9.54 14.50 17.85
CA HIS A 149 -9.47 15.06 19.20
C HIS A 149 -9.16 16.55 19.11
N ASP A 150 -8.22 16.97 18.25
CA ASP A 150 -7.86 18.39 18.08
C ASP A 150 -7.47 18.82 16.64
N TYR A 151 -7.75 18.00 15.62
CA TYR A 151 -7.34 18.29 14.24
C TYR A 151 -8.40 19.02 13.38
N SER A 152 -8.08 20.21 12.88
CA SER A 152 -8.97 21.04 12.02
C SER A 152 -8.57 21.10 10.54
N GLY A 153 -7.63 20.26 10.10
CA GLY A 153 -7.07 20.33 8.74
C GLY A 153 -7.65 19.34 7.73
N THR A 154 -7.01 19.29 6.56
CA THR A 154 -7.28 18.34 5.48
C THR A 154 -6.16 17.29 5.44
N LEU A 155 -6.53 16.00 5.39
CA LEU A 155 -5.59 14.89 5.22
C LEU A 155 -5.77 14.23 3.86
N PHE A 156 -4.67 13.82 3.23
CA PHE A 156 -4.67 12.92 2.10
C PHE A 156 -4.32 11.52 2.58
N LEU A 157 -5.22 10.56 2.37
CA LEU A 157 -5.00 9.17 2.74
C LEU A 157 -4.69 8.34 1.50
N ARG A 158 -3.66 7.50 1.57
CA ARG A 158 -3.20 6.61 0.49
C ARG A 158 -3.04 5.18 1.00
N PHE A 159 -3.40 4.23 0.15
CA PHE A 159 -3.22 2.80 0.41
C PHE A 159 -2.18 2.24 -0.56
N VAL A 160 -1.04 1.80 -0.04
CA VAL A 160 0.14 1.46 -0.87
C VAL A 160 0.65 0.06 -0.53
N LYS A 161 1.05 -0.71 -1.53
CA LYS A 161 1.61 -2.05 -1.30
C LYS A 161 3.01 -1.95 -0.68
N GLN A 162 3.24 -2.70 0.41
CA GLN A 162 4.57 -2.82 0.99
C GLN A 162 5.51 -3.64 0.10
N THR A 163 6.74 -3.15 -0.04
CA THR A 163 7.83 -3.84 -0.76
C THR A 163 8.97 -4.31 0.14
N HIS A 164 9.03 -3.85 1.39
CA HIS A 164 10.03 -4.22 2.38
C HIS A 164 9.39 -4.46 3.75
N TRP A 165 10.03 -5.29 4.58
CA TRP A 165 9.67 -5.55 5.97
C TRP A 165 10.56 -4.71 6.87
#